data_AF-V5GG70-F1
#
_entry.id   AF-V5GG70-F1
#
_cell.length_a   1.000
_cell.length_b   1.000
_cell.length_c   1.000
_cell.angle_alpha   90.00
_cell.angle_beta   90.00
_cell.angle_gamma   90.00
#
_symmetry.space_group_name_H-M   'P 1'
#
loop_
_entity.id
_entity.type
_entity.pdbx_description
1 polymer ?
#
loop_
_entity_poly.entity_id
_entity_poly.type
_entity_poly.pdbx_seq_one_letter_code
_entity_poly.pdbx_strand_id
1 'polypeptide(L)'
;MTAMLVTLAAASLTLGGVINAAHTHNTAAAYPELKPELGKYQEIWKCFPLKETWYLTYRSHETDPGFGGKAKCVKGSQTGPIVAGAAPVL
;
A
#
# COMPACT_ATOMS: atom_id res chain seq x y z
N MET A 1 -32.19 17.47 36.31
CA MET A 1 -30.74 17.14 36.31
C MET A 1 -30.38 15.96 35.39
N THR A 2 -31.29 15.03 35.10
CA THR A 2 -31.05 13.87 34.21
C THR A 2 -30.94 14.19 32.71
N ALA A 3 -31.66 15.20 32.21
CA ALA A 3 -31.62 15.57 30.79
C ALA A 3 -30.27 16.17 30.34
N MET A 4 -29.53 16.81 31.26
CA MET A 4 -28.24 17.46 30.98
C MET A 4 -27.08 16.47 30.87
N LEU A 5 -27.16 15.32 31.56
CA LEU A 5 -26.16 14.25 31.45
C LEU A 5 -26.28 13.47 30.13
N VAL A 6 -27.51 13.27 29.63
CA VAL A 6 -27.76 12.52 28.39
C VAL A 6 -27.27 13.29 27.16
N THR A 7 -27.41 14.62 27.15
CA THR A 7 -26.88 15.48 26.07
C THR A 7 -25.36 15.54 26.05
N LEU A 8 -24.69 15.54 27.22
CA LEU A 8 -23.23 15.57 27.31
C LEU A 8 -22.57 14.26 26.82
N ALA A 9 -23.20 13.12 27.09
CA ALA A 9 -22.75 11.81 26.62
C ALA A 9 -22.90 11.67 25.10
N ALA A 10 -24.03 12.12 24.53
CA ALA A 10 -24.25 12.12 23.09
C ALA A 10 -23.26 13.03 22.33
N ALA A 11 -22.93 14.20 22.88
CA ALA A 11 -21.95 15.12 22.29
C ALA A 11 -20.51 14.55 22.29
N SER A 12 -20.18 13.71 23.27
CA SER A 12 -18.86 13.07 23.38
C SER A 12 -18.68 11.93 22.37
N LEU A 13 -19.76 11.17 22.10
CA LEU A 13 -19.79 10.12 21.08
C LEU A 13 -19.72 10.68 19.66
N THR A 14 -20.39 11.80 19.39
CA THR A 14 -20.32 12.45 18.07
C THR A 14 -18.96 13.08 17.82
N LEU A 15 -18.36 13.75 18.82
CA LEU A 15 -17.02 14.33 18.68
C LEU A 15 -15.94 13.26 18.53
N GLY A 16 -16.01 12.17 19.31
CA GLY A 16 -15.09 11.03 19.17
C GLY A 16 -15.20 10.33 17.82
N GLY A 17 -16.42 10.14 17.30
CA GLY A 17 -16.64 9.58 15.96
C GLY A 17 -16.10 10.47 14.84
N VAL A 18 -16.28 11.79 14.94
CA VAL A 18 -15.76 12.76 13.96
C VAL A 18 -14.23 12.83 13.99
N ILE A 19 -13.60 12.81 15.18
CA ILE A 19 -12.13 12.79 15.30
C ILE A 19 -11.55 11.50 14.69
N ASN A 20 -12.15 10.33 14.95
CA ASN A 20 -11.71 9.07 14.35
C ASN A 20 -11.85 9.08 12.82
N ALA A 21 -12.96 9.60 12.30
CA ALA A 21 -13.18 9.72 10.84
C ALA A 21 -12.21 10.72 10.17
N ALA A 22 -11.85 11.81 10.85
CA ALA A 22 -10.85 12.75 10.36
C ALA A 22 -9.43 12.14 10.37
N HIS A 23 -9.10 11.31 11.35
CA HIS A 23 -7.80 10.66 11.43
C HIS A 23 -7.61 9.60 10.32
N THR A 24 -8.62 8.78 10.05
CA THR A 24 -8.57 7.74 9.01
C THR A 24 -8.54 8.32 7.59
N HIS A 25 -9.19 9.48 7.37
CA HIS A 25 -9.12 10.19 6.09
C HIS A 25 -7.72 10.73 5.78
N ASN A 26 -6.99 11.20 6.80
CA ASN A 26 -5.66 11.79 6.63
C ASN A 26 -4.59 10.72 6.33
N THR A 27 -4.76 9.51 6.84
CA THR A 27 -3.88 8.38 6.53
C THR A 27 -4.17 7.75 5.16
N ALA A 28 -5.44 7.61 4.78
CA ALA A 28 -5.80 7.05 3.47
C ALA A 28 -5.35 7.95 2.30
N ALA A 29 -5.26 9.27 2.51
CA ALA A 29 -4.76 10.19 1.49
C ALA A 29 -3.29 9.92 1.11
N ALA A 30 -2.44 9.56 2.09
CA ALA A 30 -1.00 9.39 1.95
C ALA A 30 -0.56 8.01 1.43
N TYR A 31 -1.36 6.97 1.71
CA TYR A 31 -1.00 5.57 1.45
C TYR A 31 -1.90 4.97 0.36
N PRO A 32 -1.40 4.75 -0.88
CA PRO A 32 -2.18 4.20 -1.98
C PRO A 32 -2.85 2.85 -1.68
N GLU A 33 -2.26 2.03 -0.81
CA GLU A 33 -2.78 0.73 -0.37
C GLU A 33 -4.04 0.83 0.50
N LEU A 34 -4.30 2.00 1.10
CA LEU A 34 -5.50 2.24 1.91
C LEU A 34 -6.67 2.80 1.08
N LYS A 35 -6.49 3.00 -0.23
CA LYS A 35 -7.49 3.55 -1.15
C LYS A 35 -8.27 2.41 -1.84
N PRO A 36 -9.52 2.12 -1.44
CA PRO A 36 -10.26 0.97 -1.95
C PRO A 36 -10.42 0.99 -3.48
N GLU A 37 -10.54 2.16 -4.08
CA GLU A 37 -10.66 2.34 -5.53
C GLU A 37 -9.41 1.89 -6.32
N LEU A 38 -8.24 1.83 -5.66
CA LEU A 38 -6.99 1.38 -6.25
C LEU A 38 -6.75 -0.14 -6.07
N GLY A 39 -7.48 -0.80 -5.17
CA GLY A 39 -7.24 -2.21 -4.81
C GLY A 39 -7.25 -3.15 -6.03
N LYS A 40 -8.08 -2.89 -7.03
CA LYS A 40 -8.14 -3.68 -8.28
C LYS A 40 -6.81 -3.74 -9.05
N TYR A 41 -5.92 -2.76 -8.84
CA TYR A 41 -4.59 -2.65 -9.45
C TYR A 41 -3.44 -3.15 -8.56
N GLN A 42 -3.70 -3.52 -7.30
CA GLN A 42 -2.67 -3.86 -6.31
C GLN A 42 -2.55 -5.37 -6.03
N GLU A 43 -3.29 -6.19 -6.77
CA GLU A 43 -3.25 -7.66 -6.71
C GLU A 43 -1.95 -8.20 -7.33
N ILE A 44 -0.92 -8.43 -6.50
CA ILE A 44 0.42 -8.85 -6.95
C ILE A 44 0.40 -10.13 -7.80
N TRP A 45 -0.52 -11.05 -7.52
CA TRP A 45 -0.65 -12.31 -8.25
C TRP A 45 -1.19 -12.17 -9.67
N LYS A 46 -1.66 -10.97 -10.06
CA LYS A 46 -1.96 -10.68 -11.46
C LYS A 46 -0.70 -10.41 -12.29
N CYS A 47 0.41 -10.05 -11.62
CA CYS A 47 1.70 -9.84 -12.27
C CYS A 47 2.50 -11.14 -12.44
N PHE A 48 2.29 -12.10 -11.54
CA PHE A 48 3.01 -13.38 -11.54
C PHE A 48 2.19 -14.55 -12.12
N PRO A 49 2.82 -15.52 -12.79
CA PRO A 49 4.23 -15.53 -13.14
C PRO A 49 4.55 -14.43 -14.18
N LEU A 50 5.77 -13.87 -14.12
CA LEU A 50 6.18 -12.85 -15.09
C LEU A 50 6.17 -13.47 -16.49
N LYS A 51 5.36 -12.91 -17.38
CA LYS A 51 5.21 -13.38 -18.77
C LYS A 51 6.36 -12.93 -19.68
N GLU A 52 7.08 -11.88 -19.26
CA GLU A 52 8.12 -11.23 -20.02
C GLU A 52 9.19 -10.63 -19.10
N THR A 53 10.30 -10.18 -19.69
CA THR A 53 11.34 -9.44 -18.97
C THR A 53 10.88 -8.03 -18.68
N TRP A 54 10.90 -7.64 -17.41
CA TRP A 54 10.58 -6.28 -16.98
C TRP A 54 11.86 -5.46 -16.87
N TYR A 55 11.78 -4.17 -17.21
CA TYR A 55 12.91 -3.24 -17.15
C TYR A 55 12.56 -2.10 -16.21
N LEU A 56 13.45 -1.79 -15.27
CA LEU A 56 13.29 -0.66 -14.37
C LEU A 56 13.59 0.63 -15.13
N THR A 57 12.55 1.40 -15.41
CA THR A 57 12.66 2.68 -16.15
C THR A 57 12.84 3.88 -15.22
N TYR A 58 12.32 3.80 -14.00
CA TYR A 58 12.36 4.88 -13.02
C TYR A 58 12.50 4.35 -11.59
N ARG A 59 13.25 5.07 -10.76
CA ARG A 59 13.30 4.93 -9.30
C ARG A 59 13.49 6.30 -8.66
N SER A 60 12.93 6.50 -7.48
CA SER A 60 13.00 7.78 -6.74
C SER A 60 14.33 7.98 -6.00
N HIS A 61 15.14 6.93 -5.86
CA HIS A 61 16.43 6.94 -5.16
C HIS A 61 17.59 6.49 -6.05
N GLU A 62 18.79 7.06 -5.85
CA GLU A 62 19.94 6.77 -6.71
C GLU A 62 20.55 5.37 -6.47
N THR A 63 20.51 4.88 -5.23
CA THR A 63 21.20 3.65 -4.81
C THR A 63 20.23 2.66 -4.19
N ASP A 64 20.15 1.45 -4.76
CA ASP A 64 19.31 0.36 -4.25
C ASP A 64 20.12 -0.94 -4.13
N PRO A 65 20.46 -1.41 -2.92
CA PRO A 65 21.25 -2.62 -2.74
C PRO A 65 20.61 -3.88 -3.36
N GLY A 66 19.27 -3.96 -3.39
CA GLY A 66 18.55 -5.08 -4.00
C GLY A 66 18.70 -5.13 -5.52
N PHE A 67 19.00 -3.98 -6.14
CA PHE A 67 19.22 -3.85 -7.58
C PHE A 67 20.67 -3.48 -7.93
N GLY A 68 21.64 -3.86 -7.11
CA GLY A 68 23.07 -3.67 -7.42
C GLY A 68 23.58 -2.24 -7.16
N GLY A 69 23.01 -1.54 -6.18
CA GLY A 69 23.38 -0.19 -5.78
C GLY A 69 23.02 0.85 -6.84
N LYS A 70 24.03 1.44 -7.48
CA LYS A 70 23.84 2.46 -8.53
C LYS A 70 23.68 1.88 -9.93
N ALA A 71 23.51 0.56 -10.06
CA ALA A 71 23.38 -0.11 -11.36
C ALA A 71 22.33 0.56 -12.27
N LYS A 72 22.63 0.54 -13.56
CA LYS A 72 21.75 0.98 -14.65
C LYS A 72 21.26 -0.25 -15.42
N CYS A 73 20.20 -0.09 -16.21
CA CYS A 73 19.62 -1.17 -17.03
C CYS A 73 19.17 -2.40 -16.21
N VAL A 74 18.66 -2.15 -15.00
CA VAL A 74 18.10 -3.22 -14.15
C VAL A 74 16.91 -3.83 -14.88
N LYS A 75 16.89 -5.16 -14.93
CA LYS A 75 15.82 -5.96 -15.51
C LYS A 75 15.53 -7.16 -14.61
N GLY A 76 14.37 -7.76 -14.79
CA GLY A 76 13.98 -8.96 -14.06
C GLY A 76 13.18 -9.89 -14.96
N SER A 77 13.57 -11.17 -14.99
CA SER A 77 12.82 -12.27 -15.58
C SER A 77 12.59 -13.32 -14.50
N GLN A 78 11.42 -13.95 -14.50
CA GLN A 78 11.17 -15.08 -13.60
C GLN A 78 12.01 -16.28 -14.04
N THR A 79 12.78 -16.86 -13.12
CA THR A 79 13.76 -17.91 -13.41
C THR A 79 13.30 -19.33 -13.06
N GLY A 80 12.14 -19.45 -12.43
CA GLY A 80 11.59 -20.73 -12.00
C GLY A 80 10.15 -20.63 -11.50
N PRO A 81 9.55 -21.76 -11.09
CA PRO A 81 8.17 -21.78 -10.60
C PRO A 81 8.04 -21.02 -9.27
N ILE A 82 6.80 -20.61 -8.97
CA ILE A 82 6.47 -20.05 -7.65
C ILE A 82 6.47 -21.20 -6.64
N VAL A 83 7.26 -21.09 -5.57
CA VAL A 83 7.35 -22.10 -4.50
C VAL A 83 7.09 -21.42 -3.17
N ALA A 84 6.13 -21.94 -2.39
CA ALA A 84 5.76 -21.39 -1.09
C ALA A 84 5.47 -19.86 -1.12
N GLY A 85 4.85 -19.37 -2.20
CA GLY A 85 4.55 -17.94 -2.38
C GLY A 85 5.73 -17.07 -2.79
N ALA A 86 6.91 -17.63 -3.06
CA ALA A 86 8.06 -16.90 -3.57
C ALA A 86 8.19 -17.09 -5.09
N ALA A 87 8.29 -16.00 -5.83
CA ALA A 87 8.59 -16.00 -7.26
C ALA A 87 10.06 -15.64 -7.47
N PRO A 88 10.92 -16.55 -7.96
CA PRO A 88 12.33 -16.25 -8.19
C PRO A 88 12.48 -15.34 -9.43
N VAL A 89 13.11 -14.16 -9.27
CA VAL A 89 13.33 -13.16 -10.32
C VAL A 89 14.81 -12.76 -10.34
N LEU A 90 15.44 -12.75 -11.52
CA LEU A 90 16.83 -12.31 -11.76
C LEU A 90 16.93 -11.38 -12.98
#